data_AF-A0A5C7P7C1-F1
#
_entry.id   AF-A0A5C7P7C1-F1
#
_cell.length_a   1.000
_cell.length_b   1.000
_cell.length_c   1.000
_cell.angle_alpha   90.00
_cell.angle_beta   90.00
_cell.angle_gamma   90.00
#
_symmetry.space_group_name_H-M   'P 1'
#
loop_
_entity.id
_entity.type
_entity.pdbx_description
1 polymer ?
#
loop_
_entity_poly.entity_id
_entity_poly.type
_entity_poly.pdbx_seq_one_letter_code
_entity_poly.pdbx_strand_id
1 'polypeptide(L)'
;MNFNFKNISEFNEYFRDERKCYEFYESVRWNGQPACPHCGSTKKPYNVKPRGKFKDIPSYRCSEKECDLPFTVRTGSIFEGSKVEFKKWLQAIYELSISKKGISSVELGERIGVSQKTGWLINHRLRNMLNHSAPELLTGTVESDSTWIGGKTGNFSNSKRRILKATGESVATSGKDLMVGIVQKPTDTTPARVVVKHITPQTKHATREFIKATVAKGAQLHTDEGREFNGLSQLYDHKVVNHSQNIYVDGDVTTNTIEGFWSLLKRGIVGTFHVVSAQHLQKYCDEFSHRYNTRKGQPDFRFNDYLQRSQVERITYKELTNTGILGEGTKRWALAKAKYKWLKDTNQLPDNDRAQKKR
;
A
#
# COMPACT_ATOMS: atom_id res chain seq x y z
N MET A 1 14.53 -21.12 4.77
CA MET A 1 15.14 -20.66 6.04
C MET A 1 14.20 -19.63 6.66
N ASN A 2 13.80 -19.81 7.92
CA ASN A 2 13.04 -18.78 8.64
C ASN A 2 14.02 -18.01 9.52
N PHE A 3 14.22 -16.72 9.22
CA PHE A 3 14.92 -15.83 10.12
C PHE A 3 13.93 -15.33 11.16
N ASN A 4 14.23 -15.58 12.44
CA ASN A 4 13.44 -15.14 13.57
C ASN A 4 14.25 -14.09 14.33
N PHE A 5 13.59 -13.02 14.76
CA PHE A 5 14.20 -11.95 15.53
C PHE A 5 13.25 -11.45 16.60
N LYS A 6 13.80 -11.00 17.72
CA LYS A 6 13.03 -10.37 18.81
C LYS A 6 13.10 -8.85 18.76
N ASN A 7 14.22 -8.30 18.31
CA ASN A 7 14.50 -6.88 18.34
C ASN A 7 15.51 -6.47 17.24
N ILE A 8 15.78 -5.17 17.17
CA ILE A 8 16.63 -4.58 16.14
C ILE A 8 18.11 -4.96 16.30
N SER A 9 18.56 -5.25 17.52
CA SER A 9 19.94 -5.68 17.76
C SER A 9 20.22 -7.03 17.13
N GLU A 10 19.33 -8.02 17.37
CA GLU A 10 19.41 -9.34 16.72
C GLU A 10 19.32 -9.24 15.19
N PHE A 11 18.45 -8.36 14.68
CA PHE A 11 18.36 -8.08 13.24
C PHE A 11 19.69 -7.56 12.69
N ASN A 12 20.30 -6.58 13.34
CA ASN A 12 21.55 -5.96 12.89
C ASN A 12 22.75 -6.90 13.00
N GLU A 13 22.79 -7.76 14.01
CA GLU A 13 23.81 -8.78 14.20
C GLU A 13 23.74 -9.84 13.10
N TYR A 14 22.54 -10.33 12.78
CA TYR A 14 22.36 -11.30 11.70
C TYR A 14 22.68 -10.70 10.34
N PHE A 15 22.16 -9.49 10.05
CA PHE A 15 22.43 -8.76 8.81
C PHE A 15 23.62 -7.83 8.94
N ARG A 16 24.77 -8.36 9.37
CA ARG A 16 25.98 -7.56 9.63
C ARG A 16 26.56 -6.88 8.36
N ASP A 17 26.45 -7.54 7.21
CA ASP A 17 27.02 -7.10 5.93
C ASP A 17 26.08 -7.36 4.74
N GLU A 18 26.39 -6.76 3.58
CA GLU A 18 25.58 -6.88 2.36
C GLU A 18 25.54 -8.31 1.82
N ARG A 19 26.66 -9.05 1.91
CA ARG A 19 26.74 -10.44 1.43
C ARG A 19 25.73 -11.32 2.14
N LYS A 20 25.67 -11.24 3.46
CA LYS A 20 24.71 -12.02 4.26
C LYS A 20 23.27 -11.66 3.94
N CYS A 21 22.99 -10.39 3.63
CA CYS A 21 21.67 -9.95 3.18
C CYS A 21 21.28 -10.61 1.85
N TYR A 22 22.20 -10.67 0.88
CA TYR A 22 21.93 -11.32 -0.40
C TYR A 22 21.77 -12.83 -0.27
N GLU A 23 22.67 -13.51 0.43
CA GLU A 23 22.60 -14.97 0.68
C GLU A 23 21.27 -15.35 1.35
N PHE A 24 20.84 -14.55 2.32
CA PHE A 24 19.56 -14.75 2.99
C PHE A 24 18.39 -14.63 1.99
N TYR A 25 18.33 -13.57 1.19
CA TYR A 25 17.24 -13.40 0.24
C TYR A 25 17.27 -14.41 -0.91
N GLU A 26 18.45 -14.87 -1.34
CA GLU A 26 18.56 -16.01 -2.27
C GLU A 26 17.95 -17.28 -1.70
N SER A 27 18.18 -17.54 -0.41
CA SER A 27 17.54 -18.69 0.26
C SER A 27 16.02 -18.55 0.31
N VAL A 28 15.49 -17.34 0.52
CA VAL A 28 14.04 -17.07 0.52
C VAL A 28 13.46 -17.22 -0.89
N ARG A 29 14.17 -16.73 -1.90
CA ARG A 29 13.67 -16.67 -3.28
C ARG A 29 13.74 -18.02 -4.00
N TRP A 30 14.83 -18.74 -3.79
CA TRP A 30 15.25 -19.84 -4.65
C TRP A 30 15.62 -21.11 -3.89
N ASN A 31 15.59 -21.09 -2.55
CA ASN A 31 16.02 -22.20 -1.70
C ASN A 31 17.40 -22.79 -2.11
N GLY A 32 18.32 -21.91 -2.53
CA GLY A 32 19.66 -22.29 -2.97
C GLY A 32 19.79 -22.73 -4.44
N GLN A 33 18.71 -22.73 -5.22
CA GLN A 33 18.72 -23.08 -6.65
C GLN A 33 18.26 -21.91 -7.52
N PRO A 34 19.19 -21.02 -7.97
CA PRO A 34 18.83 -19.82 -8.70
C PRO A 34 18.00 -20.12 -9.96
N ALA A 35 16.81 -19.53 -10.03
CA ALA A 35 15.94 -19.59 -11.20
C ALA A 35 16.01 -18.27 -11.99
N CYS A 36 16.13 -18.35 -13.32
CA CYS A 36 16.23 -17.17 -14.18
C CYS A 36 14.91 -16.37 -14.16
N PRO A 37 14.90 -15.10 -13.72
CA PRO A 37 13.67 -14.30 -13.68
C PRO A 37 13.11 -13.92 -15.05
N HIS A 38 13.90 -14.06 -16.12
CA HIS A 38 13.51 -13.66 -17.48
C HIS A 38 12.75 -14.75 -18.23
N CYS A 39 13.17 -16.01 -18.07
CA CYS A 39 12.61 -17.16 -18.81
C CYS A 39 12.10 -18.30 -17.90
N GLY A 40 12.26 -18.19 -16.58
CA GLY A 40 11.83 -19.21 -15.62
C GLY A 40 12.71 -20.46 -15.54
N SER A 41 13.79 -20.56 -16.33
CA SER A 41 14.66 -21.73 -16.31
C SER A 41 15.29 -21.96 -14.92
N THR A 42 15.26 -23.21 -14.47
CA THR A 42 15.87 -23.70 -13.24
C THR A 42 17.20 -24.40 -13.49
N LYS A 43 17.69 -24.42 -14.75
CA LYS A 43 19.02 -24.94 -15.06
C LYS A 43 20.07 -24.10 -14.33
N LYS A 44 21.12 -24.76 -13.84
CA LYS A 44 22.23 -24.10 -13.14
C LYS A 44 22.77 -22.95 -14.02
N PRO A 45 22.70 -21.69 -13.58
CA PRO A 45 23.20 -20.57 -14.33
C PRO A 45 24.73 -20.45 -14.18
N TYR A 46 25.35 -19.62 -15.01
CA TYR A 46 26.77 -19.29 -14.89
C TYR A 46 26.97 -18.15 -13.90
N ASN A 47 27.90 -18.32 -12.96
CA ASN A 47 28.34 -17.23 -12.09
C ASN A 47 29.13 -16.20 -12.91
N VAL A 48 28.80 -14.92 -12.77
CA VAL A 48 29.51 -13.82 -13.45
C VAL A 48 29.97 -12.77 -12.45
N LYS A 49 30.98 -12.00 -12.83
CA LYS A 49 31.45 -10.90 -11.99
C LYS A 49 30.35 -9.83 -11.86
N PRO A 50 30.08 -9.34 -10.63
CA PRO A 50 29.08 -8.29 -10.42
C PRO A 50 29.51 -6.99 -11.09
N ARG A 51 28.52 -6.29 -11.66
CA ARG A 51 28.69 -5.00 -12.34
C ARG A 51 28.10 -3.87 -11.50
N GLY A 52 28.70 -2.68 -11.59
CA GLY A 52 28.22 -1.47 -10.90
C GLY A 52 28.69 -1.36 -9.43
N LYS A 53 27.89 -0.64 -8.63
CA LYS A 53 28.22 -0.22 -7.25
C LYS A 53 28.31 -1.40 -6.28
N PHE A 54 27.38 -2.35 -6.35
CA PHE A 54 27.29 -3.45 -5.39
C PHE A 54 28.18 -4.60 -5.87
N LYS A 55 29.29 -4.84 -5.17
CA LYS A 55 30.26 -5.89 -5.50
C LYS A 55 29.96 -7.23 -4.83
N ASP A 56 29.19 -7.22 -3.76
CA ASP A 56 28.84 -8.43 -3.01
C ASP A 56 27.55 -9.11 -3.51
N ILE A 57 26.88 -8.52 -4.52
CA ILE A 57 25.65 -9.08 -5.06
C ILE A 57 25.96 -10.31 -5.94
N PRO A 58 25.40 -11.49 -5.62
CA PRO A 58 25.47 -12.63 -6.50
C PRO A 58 24.90 -12.29 -7.87
N SER A 59 25.68 -12.58 -8.91
CA SER A 59 25.38 -12.22 -10.28
C SER A 59 25.52 -13.44 -11.17
N TYR A 60 24.53 -13.63 -12.03
CA TYR A 60 24.35 -14.83 -12.84
C TYR A 60 24.12 -14.47 -14.29
N ARG A 61 24.35 -15.43 -15.18
CA ARG A 61 23.91 -15.42 -16.57
C ARG A 61 23.12 -16.69 -16.85
N CYS A 62 21.95 -16.55 -17.47
CA CYS A 62 21.10 -17.67 -17.80
C CYS A 62 21.85 -18.68 -18.68
N SER A 63 21.70 -19.98 -18.41
CA SER A 63 22.33 -21.03 -19.22
C SER A 63 21.50 -21.46 -20.43
N GLU A 64 20.24 -21.01 -20.53
CA GLU A 64 19.44 -21.19 -21.74
C GLU A 64 19.96 -20.28 -22.86
N LYS A 65 20.30 -20.87 -24.00
CA LYS A 65 20.86 -20.15 -25.16
C LYS A 65 19.93 -19.06 -25.70
N GLU A 66 18.62 -19.31 -25.66
CA GLU A 66 17.61 -18.34 -26.13
C GLU A 66 17.44 -17.15 -25.17
N CYS A 67 17.76 -17.33 -23.89
CA CYS A 67 17.70 -16.27 -22.90
C CYS A 67 19.06 -15.58 -22.79
N ASP A 68 20.08 -16.28 -22.28
CA ASP A 68 21.46 -15.79 -22.10
C ASP A 68 21.59 -14.41 -21.39
N LEU A 69 20.52 -13.96 -20.72
CA LEU A 69 20.47 -12.67 -20.07
C LEU A 69 21.13 -12.72 -18.69
N PRO A 70 21.83 -11.64 -18.28
CA PRO A 70 22.33 -11.52 -16.93
C PRO A 70 21.19 -11.25 -15.95
N PHE A 71 21.32 -11.75 -14.72
CA PHE A 71 20.41 -11.47 -13.63
C PHE A 71 21.11 -11.52 -12.28
N THR A 72 20.46 -10.98 -11.26
CA THR A 72 20.87 -11.04 -9.86
C THR A 72 19.71 -11.52 -9.01
N VAL A 73 19.92 -11.79 -7.73
CA VAL A 73 18.83 -12.07 -6.79
C VAL A 73 17.77 -10.95 -6.76
N ARG A 74 18.12 -9.71 -7.12
CA ARG A 74 17.18 -8.58 -7.17
C ARG A 74 16.37 -8.51 -8.46
N THR A 75 16.80 -9.14 -9.56
CA THR A 75 16.15 -9.03 -10.88
C THR A 75 14.74 -9.63 -10.84
N GLY A 76 13.72 -8.94 -11.36
CA GLY A 76 12.32 -9.36 -11.27
C GLY A 76 11.71 -9.23 -9.87
N SER A 77 12.24 -8.34 -9.03
CA SER A 77 11.70 -8.06 -7.69
C SER A 77 11.60 -6.55 -7.45
N ILE A 78 10.94 -6.14 -6.36
CA ILE A 78 10.84 -4.73 -5.98
C ILE A 78 12.20 -4.08 -5.75
N PHE A 79 13.25 -4.87 -5.51
CA PHE A 79 14.61 -4.40 -5.24
C PHE A 79 15.39 -4.10 -6.51
N GLU A 80 14.88 -4.52 -7.67
CA GLU A 80 15.57 -4.41 -8.95
C GLU A 80 15.98 -2.95 -9.24
N GLY A 81 17.21 -2.81 -9.73
CA GLY A 81 17.87 -1.55 -10.07
C GLY A 81 17.81 -0.47 -8.99
N SER A 82 17.60 -0.83 -7.72
CA SER A 82 17.71 0.10 -6.60
C SER A 82 19.18 0.40 -6.31
N LYS A 83 19.49 1.67 -6.07
CA LYS A 83 20.82 2.15 -5.63
C LYS A 83 20.99 2.15 -4.11
N VAL A 84 19.98 1.66 -3.39
CA VAL A 84 19.98 1.50 -1.93
C VAL A 84 20.63 0.17 -1.56
N GLU A 85 21.44 0.19 -0.51
CA GLU A 85 22.04 -0.99 0.12
C GLU A 85 20.96 -2.00 0.51
N PHE A 86 21.25 -3.28 0.37
CA PHE A 86 20.26 -4.32 0.63
C PHE A 86 19.89 -4.39 2.11
N LYS A 87 20.86 -4.18 2.99
CA LYS A 87 20.62 -4.11 4.43
C LYS A 87 19.54 -3.08 4.77
N LYS A 88 19.55 -1.91 4.11
CA LYS A 88 18.52 -0.85 4.31
C LYS A 88 17.15 -1.26 3.79
N TRP A 89 17.07 -2.06 2.73
CA TRP A 89 15.80 -2.66 2.28
C TRP A 89 15.26 -3.65 3.30
N LEU A 90 16.11 -4.53 3.81
CA LEU A 90 15.70 -5.47 4.86
C LEU A 90 15.30 -4.72 6.13
N GLN A 91 16.03 -3.66 6.50
CA GLN A 91 15.67 -2.83 7.65
C GLN A 91 14.32 -2.14 7.44
N ALA A 92 14.03 -1.61 6.24
CA ALA A 92 12.72 -1.04 5.93
C ALA A 92 11.58 -2.07 6.08
N ILE A 93 11.80 -3.31 5.67
CA ILE A 93 10.84 -4.41 5.84
C ILE A 93 10.69 -4.76 7.33
N TYR A 94 11.79 -4.83 8.08
CA TYR A 94 11.76 -5.03 9.52
C TYR A 94 10.90 -3.96 10.23
N GLU A 95 11.15 -2.68 9.92
CA GLU A 95 10.42 -1.54 10.52
C GLU A 95 8.91 -1.63 10.25
N LEU A 96 8.52 -1.98 9.02
CA LEU A 96 7.11 -2.20 8.67
C LEU A 96 6.51 -3.43 9.35
N SER A 97 7.29 -4.49 9.51
CA SER A 97 6.85 -5.74 10.12
C SER A 97 6.59 -5.59 11.62
N ILE A 98 7.31 -4.71 12.30
CA ILE A 98 7.08 -4.39 13.71
C ILE A 98 6.08 -3.24 13.91
N SER A 99 5.90 -2.36 12.93
CA SER A 99 5.04 -1.19 13.06
C SER A 99 3.55 -1.53 12.94
N LYS A 100 2.86 -1.54 14.08
CA LYS A 100 1.41 -1.75 14.13
C LYS A 100 0.62 -0.64 13.43
N LYS A 101 1.12 0.61 13.45
CA LYS A 101 0.43 1.79 12.89
C LYS A 101 0.90 2.20 11.49
N GLY A 102 1.96 1.57 10.98
CA GLY A 102 2.62 1.96 9.73
C GLY A 102 3.74 2.97 10.02
N ILE A 103 4.52 3.31 8.99
CA ILE A 103 5.65 4.24 9.11
C ILE A 103 5.59 5.29 8.01
N SER A 104 5.74 6.55 8.38
CA SER A 104 5.75 7.66 7.41
C SER A 104 7.02 7.60 6.55
N SER A 105 7.01 8.22 5.36
CA SER A 105 8.23 8.29 4.53
C SER A 105 9.36 9.11 5.15
N VAL A 106 9.02 10.06 6.03
CA VAL A 106 10.00 10.90 6.73
C VAL A 106 10.72 10.04 7.77
N GLU A 107 9.95 9.42 8.65
CA GLU A 107 10.44 8.56 9.72
C GLU A 107 11.20 7.34 9.16
N LEU A 108 10.69 6.70 8.10
CA LEU A 108 11.42 5.60 7.46
C LEU A 108 12.76 6.07 6.91
N GLY A 109 12.80 7.26 6.28
CA GLY A 109 14.03 7.84 5.75
C GLY A 109 15.08 8.08 6.84
N GLU A 110 14.66 8.63 7.98
CA GLU A 110 15.52 8.84 9.14
C GLU A 110 16.03 7.52 9.72
N ARG A 111 15.15 6.53 9.94
CA ARG A 111 15.52 5.24 10.56
C ARG A 111 16.54 4.43 9.75
N ILE A 112 16.43 4.46 8.41
CA ILE A 112 17.33 3.68 7.53
C ILE A 112 18.43 4.55 6.90
N GLY A 113 18.52 5.83 7.25
CA GLY A 113 19.56 6.75 6.76
C GLY A 113 19.50 6.97 5.24
N VAL A 114 18.33 7.36 4.73
CA VAL A 114 18.13 7.78 3.33
C VAL A 114 17.28 9.05 3.26
N SER A 115 17.28 9.73 2.11
CA SER A 115 16.39 10.89 1.93
C SER A 115 14.91 10.49 2.03
N GLN A 116 14.06 11.40 2.50
CA GLN A 116 12.60 11.19 2.55
C GLN A 116 12.05 10.72 1.18
N LYS A 117 12.54 11.29 0.08
CA LYS A 117 12.15 10.87 -1.29
C LYS A 117 12.45 9.40 -1.56
N THR A 118 13.59 8.91 -1.09
CA THR A 118 13.98 7.50 -1.20
C THR A 118 13.12 6.63 -0.28
N GLY A 119 12.90 7.07 0.96
CA GLY A 119 11.99 6.42 1.91
C GLY A 119 10.58 6.29 1.34
N TRP A 120 10.07 7.34 0.68
CA TRP A 120 8.77 7.34 0.02
C TRP A 120 8.68 6.32 -1.13
N LEU A 121 9.70 6.24 -1.99
CA LEU A 121 9.76 5.24 -3.05
C LEU A 121 9.81 3.81 -2.50
N ILE A 122 10.62 3.57 -1.47
CA ILE A 122 10.69 2.28 -0.76
C ILE A 122 9.32 1.91 -0.23
N ASN A 123 8.68 2.83 0.49
CA ASN A 123 7.34 2.69 1.04
C ASN A 123 6.31 2.31 -0.04
N HIS A 124 6.36 2.94 -1.22
CA HIS A 124 5.43 2.63 -2.30
C HIS A 124 5.70 1.30 -2.99
N ARG A 125 6.97 0.91 -3.14
CA ARG A 125 7.34 -0.41 -3.66
C ARG A 125 6.86 -1.53 -2.73
N LEU A 126 7.04 -1.34 -1.42
CA LEU A 126 6.57 -2.28 -0.41
C LEU A 126 5.04 -2.35 -0.35
N ARG A 127 4.33 -1.24 -0.51
CA ARG A 127 2.86 -1.28 -0.60
C ARG A 127 2.37 -1.96 -1.88
N ASN A 128 3.10 -1.82 -2.98
CA ASN A 128 2.67 -2.39 -4.26
C ASN A 128 2.51 -3.91 -4.22
N MET A 129 3.43 -4.60 -3.54
CA MET A 129 3.39 -6.06 -3.41
C MET A 129 2.36 -6.57 -2.39
N LEU A 130 1.70 -5.67 -1.63
CA LEU A 130 0.63 -6.03 -0.70
C LEU A 130 -0.75 -6.03 -1.38
N ASN A 131 -0.79 -5.79 -2.69
CA ASN A 131 -2.01 -6.00 -3.47
C ASN A 131 -2.53 -7.44 -3.26
N HIS A 132 -3.85 -7.61 -3.27
CA HIS A 132 -4.49 -8.92 -3.04
C HIS A 132 -4.16 -9.54 -1.67
N SER A 133 -4.48 -8.82 -0.59
CA SER A 133 -4.29 -9.29 0.80
C SER A 133 -5.20 -10.47 1.20
N ALA A 134 -6.17 -10.87 0.38
CA ALA A 134 -6.89 -12.14 0.50
C ALA A 134 -7.14 -12.72 -0.92
N PRO A 135 -6.37 -13.72 -1.35
CA PRO A 135 -6.50 -14.29 -2.71
C PRO A 135 -7.67 -15.27 -2.83
N GLU A 136 -8.15 -15.79 -1.70
CA GLU A 136 -9.29 -16.70 -1.64
C GLU A 136 -10.60 -15.93 -1.40
N LEU A 137 -11.70 -16.50 -1.88
CA LEU A 137 -13.03 -15.98 -1.57
C LEU A 137 -13.30 -16.07 -0.06
N LEU A 138 -13.95 -15.02 0.46
CA LEU A 138 -14.38 -14.93 1.84
C LEU A 138 -15.63 -15.80 2.04
N THR A 139 -15.68 -16.55 3.13
CA THR A 139 -16.70 -17.57 3.42
C THR A 139 -17.33 -17.36 4.80
N GLY A 140 -18.39 -18.09 5.13
CA GLY A 140 -19.08 -17.97 6.41
C GLY A 140 -19.83 -16.65 6.52
N THR A 141 -19.74 -15.98 7.68
CA THR A 141 -20.32 -14.65 7.88
C THR A 141 -19.35 -13.56 7.44
N VAL A 142 -19.82 -12.71 6.54
CA VAL A 142 -19.04 -11.64 5.93
C VAL A 142 -19.77 -10.32 6.12
N GLU A 143 -19.06 -9.29 6.57
CA GLU A 143 -19.58 -7.93 6.68
C GLU A 143 -19.03 -7.10 5.51
N SER A 144 -19.86 -6.27 4.89
CA SER A 144 -19.43 -5.29 3.90
C SER A 144 -19.97 -3.92 4.26
N ASP A 145 -19.10 -2.93 4.18
CA ASP A 145 -19.41 -1.53 4.46
C ASP A 145 -18.63 -0.63 3.50
N SER A 146 -19.08 0.60 3.34
CA SER A 146 -18.44 1.60 2.50
C SER A 146 -17.96 2.79 3.31
N THR A 147 -16.90 3.43 2.84
CA THR A 147 -16.41 4.63 3.48
C THR A 147 -15.84 5.63 2.49
N TRP A 148 -16.11 6.90 2.77
CA TRP A 148 -15.63 8.01 1.97
C TRP A 148 -14.32 8.55 2.55
N ILE A 149 -13.25 8.53 1.76
CA ILE A 149 -11.95 9.10 2.13
C ILE A 149 -11.71 10.38 1.33
N GLY A 150 -11.43 11.47 2.04
CA GLY A 150 -11.16 12.77 1.42
C GLY A 150 -11.43 13.92 2.38
N GLY A 151 -10.91 15.10 2.04
CA GLY A 151 -11.14 16.30 2.85
C GLY A 151 -12.61 16.74 2.81
N LYS A 152 -13.08 17.37 3.90
CA LYS A 152 -14.39 18.02 3.92
C LYS A 152 -14.43 19.12 2.86
N THR A 153 -15.50 19.19 2.08
CA THR A 153 -15.66 20.18 1.00
C THR A 153 -15.55 21.62 1.50
N GLY A 154 -15.95 21.89 2.75
CA GLY A 154 -15.76 23.19 3.41
C GLY A 154 -14.29 23.62 3.54
N ASN A 155 -13.37 22.65 3.66
CA ASN A 155 -11.93 22.89 3.75
C ASN A 155 -11.25 23.01 2.37
N PHE A 156 -12.00 22.87 1.28
CA PHE A 156 -11.45 23.03 -0.06
C PHE A 156 -11.24 24.53 -0.37
N SER A 157 -10.23 24.83 -1.18
CA SER A 157 -9.99 26.20 -1.66
C SER A 157 -11.20 26.73 -2.42
N ASN A 158 -11.41 28.06 -2.41
CA ASN A 158 -12.51 28.72 -3.14
C ASN A 158 -12.57 28.30 -4.62
N SER A 159 -11.40 28.11 -5.25
CA SER A 159 -11.30 27.60 -6.63
C SER A 159 -11.88 26.19 -6.80
N LYS A 160 -11.54 25.25 -5.92
CA LYS A 160 -12.02 23.86 -5.99
C LYS A 160 -13.51 23.78 -5.67
N ARG A 161 -14.01 24.56 -4.70
CA ARG A 161 -15.45 24.65 -4.40
C ARG A 161 -16.25 25.19 -5.59
N ARG A 162 -15.73 26.16 -6.33
CA ARG A 162 -16.38 26.72 -7.52
C ARG A 162 -16.46 25.72 -8.68
N ILE A 163 -15.40 24.93 -8.90
CA ILE A 163 -15.41 23.87 -9.92
C ILE A 163 -16.47 22.82 -9.59
N LEU A 164 -16.50 22.32 -8.35
CA LEU A 164 -17.48 21.32 -7.90
C LEU A 164 -18.93 21.82 -8.02
N LYS A 165 -19.17 23.10 -7.72
CA LYS A 165 -20.49 23.72 -7.92
C LYS A 165 -20.87 23.81 -9.40
N ALA A 166 -19.92 24.12 -10.27
CA ALA A 166 -20.16 24.26 -11.71
C ALA A 166 -20.41 22.91 -12.40
N THR A 167 -19.84 21.80 -11.89
CA THR A 167 -20.06 20.46 -12.42
C THR A 167 -21.32 19.77 -11.88
N GLY A 168 -22.05 20.41 -10.95
CA GLY A 168 -23.26 19.84 -10.35
C GLY A 168 -22.99 18.66 -9.39
N GLU A 169 -21.74 18.44 -8.99
CA GLU A 169 -21.40 17.34 -8.08
C GLU A 169 -21.89 17.63 -6.64
N SER A 170 -22.43 16.60 -5.98
CA SER A 170 -22.96 16.68 -4.61
C SER A 170 -21.90 17.19 -3.62
N VAL A 171 -22.17 18.27 -2.88
CA VAL A 171 -21.21 18.88 -1.92
C VAL A 171 -20.76 17.89 -0.83
N ALA A 172 -21.55 16.85 -0.53
CA ALA A 172 -21.26 15.86 0.52
C ALA A 172 -20.25 14.77 0.10
N THR A 173 -20.24 14.39 -1.19
CA THR A 173 -19.41 13.30 -1.75
C THR A 173 -18.39 13.77 -2.80
N SER A 174 -18.54 14.99 -3.31
CA SER A 174 -17.64 15.62 -4.27
C SER A 174 -16.18 15.62 -3.81
N GLY A 175 -15.31 15.05 -4.64
CA GLY A 175 -13.87 15.02 -4.38
C GLY A 175 -13.46 14.12 -3.20
N LYS A 176 -14.30 13.15 -2.85
CA LYS A 176 -13.97 12.01 -1.97
C LYS A 176 -13.91 10.73 -2.78
N ASP A 177 -13.03 9.84 -2.37
CA ASP A 177 -12.86 8.50 -2.92
C ASP A 177 -13.73 7.51 -2.12
N LEU A 178 -14.57 6.74 -2.84
CA LEU A 178 -15.40 5.68 -2.25
C LEU A 178 -14.57 4.40 -2.10
N MET A 179 -14.40 3.95 -0.87
CA MET A 179 -13.79 2.68 -0.54
C MET A 179 -14.88 1.71 -0.12
N VAL A 180 -14.90 0.50 -0.66
CA VAL A 180 -15.71 -0.61 -0.15
C VAL A 180 -14.80 -1.63 0.49
N GLY A 181 -15.15 -2.06 1.68
CA GLY A 181 -14.39 -3.02 2.47
C GLY A 181 -15.27 -4.20 2.82
N ILE A 182 -14.69 -5.39 2.74
CA ILE A 182 -15.36 -6.66 3.00
C ILE A 182 -14.51 -7.42 4.01
N VAL A 183 -15.09 -7.83 5.13
CA VAL A 183 -14.40 -8.59 6.17
C VAL A 183 -15.12 -9.90 6.45
N GLN A 184 -14.38 -11.00 6.40
CA GLN A 184 -14.82 -12.27 6.96
C GLN A 184 -14.69 -12.22 8.47
N LYS A 185 -15.79 -12.48 9.20
CA LYS A 185 -15.75 -12.60 10.66
C LYS A 185 -14.89 -13.79 11.07
N PRO A 186 -14.10 -13.68 12.14
CA PRO A 186 -13.34 -14.82 12.63
C PRO A 186 -14.28 -15.90 13.16
N THR A 187 -13.87 -17.15 13.02
CA THR A 187 -14.42 -18.29 13.75
C THR A 187 -13.32 -18.91 14.61
N ASP A 188 -13.61 -19.98 15.33
CA ASP A 188 -12.60 -20.72 16.10
C ASP A 188 -11.46 -21.25 15.21
N THR A 189 -11.75 -21.55 13.95
CA THR A 189 -10.81 -22.17 13.01
C THR A 189 -10.34 -21.23 11.89
N THR A 190 -11.01 -20.09 11.69
CA THR A 190 -10.68 -19.15 10.62
C THR A 190 -10.40 -17.74 11.16
N PRO A 191 -9.23 -17.13 10.85
CA PRO A 191 -8.94 -15.77 11.25
C PRO A 191 -9.78 -14.77 10.45
N ALA A 192 -10.00 -13.57 11.01
CA ALA A 192 -10.67 -12.50 10.27
C ALA A 192 -9.78 -12.01 9.12
N ARG A 193 -10.36 -11.89 7.93
CA ARG A 193 -9.69 -11.42 6.70
C ARG A 193 -10.46 -10.27 6.10
N VAL A 194 -9.79 -9.15 5.86
CA VAL A 194 -10.35 -7.95 5.23
C VAL A 194 -9.73 -7.71 3.87
N VAL A 195 -10.56 -7.25 2.93
CA VAL A 195 -10.17 -6.77 1.59
C VAL A 195 -10.85 -5.44 1.36
N VAL A 196 -10.13 -4.49 0.77
CA VAL A 196 -10.63 -3.15 0.49
C VAL A 196 -10.38 -2.79 -0.96
N LYS A 197 -11.36 -2.15 -1.60
CA LYS A 197 -11.25 -1.67 -2.97
C LYS A 197 -11.70 -0.22 -3.11
N HIS A 198 -10.89 0.57 -3.78
CA HIS A 198 -11.27 1.88 -4.30
C HIS A 198 -12.21 1.66 -5.48
N ILE A 199 -13.46 2.09 -5.34
CA ILE A 199 -14.50 1.90 -6.34
C ILE A 199 -14.47 3.07 -7.33
N THR A 200 -14.11 2.77 -8.58
CA THR A 200 -14.10 3.74 -9.67
C THR A 200 -14.58 3.05 -10.96
N PRO A 201 -15.69 3.50 -11.60
CA PRO A 201 -16.57 4.59 -11.18
C PRO A 201 -17.40 4.21 -9.93
N GLN A 202 -17.79 5.22 -9.14
CA GLN A 202 -18.53 5.08 -7.88
C GLN A 202 -19.99 4.69 -8.15
N THR A 203 -20.21 3.40 -8.45
CA THR A 203 -21.51 2.88 -8.89
C THR A 203 -21.89 1.62 -8.12
N LYS A 204 -23.20 1.38 -7.97
CA LYS A 204 -23.71 0.14 -7.37
C LYS A 204 -23.23 -1.11 -8.11
N HIS A 205 -23.15 -1.03 -9.43
CA HIS A 205 -22.65 -2.11 -10.27
C HIS A 205 -21.20 -2.47 -9.93
N ALA A 206 -20.30 -1.47 -9.85
CA ALA A 206 -18.91 -1.71 -9.49
C ALA A 206 -18.76 -2.30 -8.07
N THR A 207 -19.56 -1.82 -7.10
CA THR A 207 -19.60 -2.41 -5.76
C THR A 207 -20.05 -3.87 -5.79
N ARG A 208 -21.13 -4.19 -6.52
CA ARG A 208 -21.65 -5.55 -6.65
C ARG A 208 -20.63 -6.50 -7.29
N GLU A 209 -19.95 -6.07 -8.35
CA GLU A 209 -18.92 -6.88 -9.00
C GLU A 209 -17.71 -7.13 -8.09
N PHE A 210 -17.31 -6.13 -7.30
CA PHE A 210 -16.27 -6.32 -6.29
C PHE A 210 -16.68 -7.35 -5.22
N ILE A 211 -17.92 -7.27 -4.71
CA ILE A 211 -18.44 -8.24 -3.74
C ILE A 211 -18.48 -9.65 -4.35
N LYS A 212 -18.97 -9.81 -5.58
CA LYS A 212 -19.00 -11.10 -6.30
C LYS A 212 -17.62 -11.70 -6.53
N ALA A 213 -16.61 -10.86 -6.79
CA ALA A 213 -15.24 -11.31 -6.99
C ALA A 213 -14.54 -11.71 -5.66
N THR A 214 -15.11 -11.34 -4.51
CA THR A 214 -14.45 -11.46 -3.20
C THR A 214 -15.18 -12.40 -2.24
N VAL A 215 -16.50 -12.57 -2.38
CA VAL A 215 -17.34 -13.34 -1.46
C VAL A 215 -17.79 -14.65 -2.12
N ALA A 216 -17.64 -15.77 -1.41
CA ALA A 216 -18.06 -17.07 -1.89
C ALA A 216 -19.59 -17.17 -1.96
N LYS A 217 -20.10 -17.89 -2.97
CA LYS A 217 -21.52 -18.25 -3.02
C LYS A 217 -21.89 -19.04 -1.76
N GLY A 218 -23.02 -18.69 -1.15
CA GLY A 218 -23.49 -19.32 0.10
C GLY A 218 -22.97 -18.67 1.39
N ALA A 219 -22.09 -17.66 1.31
CA ALA A 219 -21.77 -16.84 2.47
C ALA A 219 -22.98 -16.02 2.93
N GLN A 220 -23.08 -15.78 4.24
CA GLN A 220 -24.03 -14.85 4.82
C GLN A 220 -23.42 -13.45 4.81
N LEU A 221 -24.09 -12.51 4.14
CA LEU A 221 -23.59 -11.15 3.94
C LEU A 221 -24.34 -10.17 4.84
N HIS A 222 -23.62 -9.42 5.65
CA HIS A 222 -24.15 -8.34 6.49
C HIS A 222 -23.71 -7.00 5.92
N THR A 223 -24.64 -6.05 5.75
CA THR A 223 -24.33 -4.67 5.34
C THR A 223 -25.14 -3.66 6.15
N ASP A 224 -24.80 -2.37 6.00
CA ASP A 224 -25.68 -1.28 6.40
C ASP A 224 -26.78 -1.03 5.33
N GLU A 225 -27.56 0.04 5.51
CA GLU A 225 -28.63 0.47 4.60
C GLU A 225 -28.11 1.23 3.36
N GLY A 226 -26.81 1.16 3.06
CA GLY A 226 -26.16 1.82 1.94
C GLY A 226 -26.80 1.43 0.59
N ARG A 227 -27.15 2.44 -0.22
CA ARG A 227 -27.81 2.23 -1.53
C ARG A 227 -26.97 1.40 -2.49
N GLU A 228 -25.66 1.42 -2.33
CA GLU A 228 -24.67 0.63 -3.07
C GLU A 228 -24.81 -0.88 -2.86
N PHE A 229 -25.46 -1.31 -1.78
CA PHE A 229 -25.68 -2.73 -1.44
C PHE A 229 -27.04 -3.26 -1.91
N ASN A 230 -27.87 -2.41 -2.54
CA ASN A 230 -29.16 -2.83 -3.08
C ASN A 230 -29.01 -3.96 -4.11
N GLY A 231 -29.86 -4.99 -4.01
CA GLY A 231 -29.91 -6.12 -4.93
C GLY A 231 -28.96 -7.27 -4.56
N LEU A 232 -28.21 -7.18 -3.46
CA LEU A 232 -27.35 -8.26 -2.98
C LEU A 232 -28.14 -9.44 -2.39
N SER A 233 -29.38 -9.21 -1.93
CA SER A 233 -30.32 -10.28 -1.53
C SER A 233 -30.67 -11.27 -2.64
N GLN A 234 -30.42 -10.91 -3.91
CA GLN A 234 -30.56 -11.83 -5.05
C GLN A 234 -29.37 -12.79 -5.21
N LEU A 235 -28.26 -12.53 -4.50
CA LEU A 235 -26.99 -13.23 -4.67
C LEU A 235 -26.53 -13.97 -3.41
N TYR A 236 -26.88 -13.46 -2.23
CA TYR A 236 -26.44 -13.93 -0.93
C TYR A 236 -27.60 -13.98 0.06
N ASP A 237 -27.43 -14.74 1.15
CA ASP A 237 -28.24 -14.54 2.35
C ASP A 237 -27.87 -13.18 2.96
N HIS A 238 -28.54 -12.13 2.49
CA HIS A 238 -28.21 -10.74 2.79
C HIS A 238 -29.05 -10.26 3.98
N LYS A 239 -28.35 -9.89 5.06
CA LYS A 239 -28.92 -9.24 6.23
C LYS A 239 -28.49 -7.78 6.27
N VAL A 240 -29.41 -6.89 6.60
CA VAL A 240 -29.16 -5.44 6.64
C VAL A 240 -29.35 -4.97 8.08
N VAL A 241 -28.35 -4.31 8.64
CA VAL A 241 -28.43 -3.66 9.95
C VAL A 241 -29.04 -2.28 9.75
N ASN A 242 -30.11 -1.97 10.50
CA ASN A 242 -30.77 -0.67 10.41
C ASN A 242 -30.16 0.33 11.41
N HIS A 243 -29.18 1.11 10.96
CA HIS A 243 -28.52 2.12 11.79
C HIS A 243 -29.44 3.34 12.05
N SER A 244 -30.50 3.54 11.25
CA SER A 244 -31.42 4.68 11.39
C SER A 244 -32.34 4.59 12.63
N GLN A 245 -32.42 3.42 13.27
CA GLN A 245 -33.23 3.18 14.47
C GLN A 245 -32.41 2.99 15.77
N ASN A 246 -31.11 3.33 15.79
CA ASN A 246 -30.18 3.04 16.90
C ASN A 246 -30.05 1.54 17.27
N ILE A 247 -30.39 0.62 16.36
CA ILE A 247 -30.20 -0.81 16.53
C ILE A 247 -28.83 -1.18 15.96
N TYR A 248 -27.82 -1.22 16.82
CA TYR A 248 -26.43 -1.56 16.46
C TYR A 248 -26.19 -3.08 16.35
N VAL A 249 -27.16 -3.88 16.81
CA VAL A 249 -27.15 -5.34 16.85
C VAL A 249 -28.59 -5.83 16.70
N ASP A 250 -28.88 -6.61 15.65
CA ASP A 250 -30.12 -7.40 15.54
C ASP A 250 -29.73 -8.89 15.57
N GLY A 251 -29.74 -9.47 16.77
CA GLY A 251 -29.18 -10.81 17.01
C GLY A 251 -27.68 -10.87 16.69
N ASP A 252 -27.29 -11.73 15.75
CA ASP A 252 -25.89 -11.88 15.31
C ASP A 252 -25.50 -10.99 14.11
N VAL A 253 -26.44 -10.17 13.60
CA VAL A 253 -26.25 -9.31 12.43
C VAL A 253 -25.62 -7.97 12.83
N THR A 254 -24.41 -7.70 12.33
CA THR A 254 -23.64 -6.49 12.67
C THR A 254 -22.58 -6.18 11.60
N THR A 255 -22.17 -4.92 11.51
CA THR A 255 -21.05 -4.42 10.68
C THR A 255 -19.88 -3.88 11.53
N ASN A 256 -19.89 -4.15 12.84
CA ASN A 256 -18.92 -3.60 13.79
C ASN A 256 -17.45 -3.94 13.45
N THR A 257 -17.20 -5.11 12.85
CA THR A 257 -15.84 -5.55 12.53
C THR A 257 -15.24 -4.68 11.43
N ILE A 258 -16.01 -4.42 10.36
CA ILE A 258 -15.56 -3.57 9.26
C ILE A 258 -15.50 -2.08 9.66
N GLU A 259 -16.42 -1.60 10.49
CA GLU A 259 -16.36 -0.25 11.06
C GLU A 259 -15.10 -0.02 11.92
N GLY A 260 -14.73 -1.04 12.71
CA GLY A 260 -13.49 -1.06 13.46
C GLY A 260 -12.26 -0.95 12.57
N PHE A 261 -12.26 -1.63 11.42
CA PHE A 261 -11.21 -1.51 10.41
C PHE A 261 -11.15 -0.08 9.83
N TRP A 262 -12.29 0.52 9.47
CA TRP A 262 -12.31 1.91 8.98
C TRP A 262 -11.79 2.91 9.99
N SER A 263 -12.13 2.71 11.26
CA SER A 263 -11.61 3.52 12.37
C SER A 263 -10.09 3.45 12.47
N LEU A 264 -9.47 2.30 12.21
CA LEU A 264 -8.02 2.14 12.17
C LEU A 264 -7.41 2.84 10.95
N LEU A 265 -7.96 2.62 9.77
CA LEU A 265 -7.49 3.23 8.51
C LEU A 265 -7.50 4.76 8.60
N LYS A 266 -8.65 5.35 8.97
CA LYS A 266 -8.81 6.81 9.03
C LYS A 266 -7.88 7.45 10.06
N ARG A 267 -7.74 6.84 11.25
CA ARG A 267 -6.81 7.33 12.28
C ARG A 267 -5.35 7.26 11.81
N GLY A 268 -4.96 6.20 11.11
CA GLY A 268 -3.61 6.10 10.57
C GLY A 268 -3.34 7.08 9.42
N ILE A 269 -4.33 7.35 8.56
CA ILE A 269 -4.22 8.42 7.56
C ILE A 269 -3.99 9.77 8.24
N VAL A 270 -4.81 10.11 9.24
CA VAL A 270 -4.70 11.42 9.92
C VAL A 270 -3.43 11.53 10.76
N GLY A 271 -3.04 10.46 11.46
CA GLY A 271 -1.98 10.49 12.46
C GLY A 271 -0.59 10.09 11.98
N THR A 272 -0.47 9.22 10.97
CA THR A 272 0.83 8.69 10.50
C THR A 272 1.21 9.22 9.13
N PHE A 273 0.25 9.28 8.20
CA PHE A 273 0.54 9.64 6.80
C PHE A 273 0.24 11.10 6.49
N HIS A 274 -0.71 11.71 7.20
CA HIS A 274 -1.28 13.06 7.06
C HIS A 274 -1.92 13.38 5.71
N VAL A 275 -1.29 12.99 4.60
CA VAL A 275 -1.75 13.24 3.24
C VAL A 275 -1.58 11.97 2.41
N VAL A 276 -2.71 11.46 1.90
CA VAL A 276 -2.76 10.35 0.94
C VAL A 276 -3.49 10.85 -0.30
N SER A 277 -2.84 10.77 -1.46
CA SER A 277 -3.49 11.12 -2.73
C SER A 277 -4.44 10.00 -3.16
N ALA A 278 -5.56 10.37 -3.79
CA ALA A 278 -6.52 9.43 -4.40
C ALA A 278 -5.84 8.35 -5.26
N GLN A 279 -4.88 8.79 -6.08
CA GLN A 279 -4.05 7.95 -6.97
C GLN A 279 -3.32 6.81 -6.23
N HIS A 280 -2.96 7.01 -4.96
CA HIS A 280 -2.23 6.04 -4.17
C HIS A 280 -3.06 5.39 -3.07
N LEU A 281 -4.29 5.84 -2.86
CA LEU A 281 -5.14 5.45 -1.73
C LEU A 281 -5.31 3.93 -1.62
N GLN A 282 -5.51 3.23 -2.75
CA GLN A 282 -5.60 1.77 -2.77
C GLN A 282 -4.38 1.10 -2.12
N LYS A 283 -3.16 1.56 -2.45
CA LYS A 283 -1.91 1.01 -1.91
C LYS A 283 -1.81 1.17 -0.39
N TYR A 284 -2.38 2.24 0.17
CA TYR A 284 -2.48 2.39 1.63
C TYR A 284 -3.53 1.43 2.20
N CYS A 285 -4.69 1.30 1.56
CA CYS A 285 -5.72 0.36 2.00
C CYS A 285 -5.22 -1.09 2.00
N ASP A 286 -4.42 -1.47 1.00
CA ASP A 286 -3.76 -2.77 0.93
C ASP A 286 -2.80 -2.99 2.10
N GLU A 287 -1.99 -1.98 2.47
CA GLU A 287 -1.11 -2.05 3.66
C GLU A 287 -1.88 -2.21 4.97
N PHE A 288 -3.00 -1.51 5.14
CA PHE A 288 -3.86 -1.67 6.33
C PHE A 288 -4.53 -3.05 6.32
N SER A 289 -4.98 -3.52 5.17
CA SER A 289 -5.60 -4.85 5.03
C SER A 289 -4.61 -5.94 5.38
N HIS A 290 -3.38 -5.87 4.85
CA HIS A 290 -2.30 -6.80 5.19
C HIS A 290 -1.98 -6.81 6.68
N ARG A 291 -1.79 -5.64 7.30
CA ARG A 291 -1.55 -5.55 8.75
C ARG A 291 -2.69 -6.10 9.56
N TYR A 292 -3.94 -5.86 9.15
CA TYR A 292 -5.12 -6.41 9.81
C TYR A 292 -5.14 -7.95 9.69
N ASN A 293 -4.93 -8.49 8.49
CA ASN A 293 -4.97 -9.93 8.21
C ASN A 293 -3.84 -10.70 8.91
N THR A 294 -2.71 -10.04 9.15
CA THR A 294 -1.52 -10.62 9.81
C THR A 294 -1.35 -10.18 11.26
N ARG A 295 -2.35 -9.53 11.87
CA ARG A 295 -2.25 -8.89 13.21
C ARG A 295 -1.96 -9.85 14.36
N LYS A 296 -2.41 -11.11 14.25
CA LYS A 296 -2.15 -12.18 15.24
C LYS A 296 -0.78 -12.83 15.05
N GLY A 297 -0.12 -12.61 13.91
CA GLY A 297 1.21 -13.13 13.61
C GLY A 297 2.31 -12.35 14.33
N GLN A 298 3.39 -13.06 14.63
CA GLN A 298 4.61 -12.46 15.16
C GLN A 298 5.31 -11.59 14.10
N PRO A 299 6.18 -10.63 14.50
CA PRO A 299 6.80 -9.73 13.54
C PRO A 299 7.71 -10.41 12.51
N ASP A 300 8.38 -11.49 12.87
CA ASP A 300 9.19 -12.34 11.99
C ASP A 300 8.35 -13.02 10.91
N PHE A 301 7.14 -13.48 11.25
CA PHE A 301 6.18 -13.99 10.25
C PHE A 301 5.89 -12.93 9.19
N ARG A 302 5.56 -11.69 9.61
CA ARG A 302 5.32 -10.59 8.66
C ARG A 302 6.56 -10.32 7.82
N PHE A 303 7.73 -10.20 8.44
CA PHE A 303 8.99 -9.95 7.74
C PHE A 303 9.24 -10.96 6.62
N ASN A 304 9.05 -12.25 6.89
CA ASN A 304 9.20 -13.31 5.90
C ASN A 304 8.12 -13.23 4.80
N ASP A 305 6.86 -12.93 5.15
CA ASP A 305 5.78 -12.73 4.17
C ASP A 305 6.05 -11.52 3.24
N TYR A 306 6.55 -10.39 3.78
CA TYR A 306 6.99 -9.24 2.96
C TYR A 306 8.06 -9.66 1.95
N LEU A 307 9.03 -10.48 2.35
CA LEU A 307 10.10 -10.94 1.45
C LEU A 307 9.59 -11.93 0.40
N GLN A 308 8.70 -12.86 0.77
CA GLN A 308 8.09 -13.78 -0.19
C GLN A 308 7.28 -13.03 -1.26
N ARG A 309 6.52 -12.01 -0.86
CA ARG A 309 5.74 -11.15 -1.77
C ARG A 309 6.59 -10.22 -2.62
N SER A 310 7.84 -9.98 -2.25
CA SER A 310 8.70 -9.00 -2.93
C SER A 310 9.13 -9.39 -4.35
N GLN A 311 8.81 -10.61 -4.78
CA GLN A 311 9.05 -11.17 -6.11
C GLN A 311 8.05 -10.66 -7.17
N VAL A 312 7.76 -9.37 -7.15
CA VAL A 312 6.93 -8.68 -8.14
C VAL A 312 7.72 -7.55 -8.79
N GLU A 313 7.32 -7.14 -9.98
CA GLU A 313 7.99 -6.06 -10.68
C GLU A 313 8.00 -4.76 -9.85
N ARG A 314 9.13 -4.07 -9.89
CA ARG A 314 9.32 -2.80 -9.19
C ARG A 314 8.46 -1.70 -9.82
N ILE A 315 7.98 -0.79 -8.97
CA ILE A 315 7.50 0.51 -9.45
C ILE A 315 8.67 1.51 -9.47
N THR A 316 8.79 2.28 -10.54
CA THR A 316 9.74 3.38 -10.69
C THR A 316 9.21 4.68 -10.10
N TYR A 317 10.13 5.59 -9.74
CA TYR A 317 9.74 6.92 -9.30
C TYR A 317 8.93 7.66 -10.37
N LYS A 318 9.29 7.49 -11.64
CA LYS A 318 8.56 8.07 -12.77
C LYS A 318 7.12 7.59 -12.74
N GLU A 319 6.84 6.29 -12.71
CA GLU A 319 5.45 5.78 -12.68
C GLU A 319 4.64 6.30 -11.49
N LEU A 320 5.25 6.43 -10.30
CA LEU A 320 4.56 7.02 -9.15
C LEU A 320 4.17 8.48 -9.39
N THR A 321 4.99 9.25 -10.12
CA THR A 321 4.78 10.69 -10.34
C THR A 321 4.16 11.06 -11.68
N ASN A 322 4.22 10.20 -12.70
CA ASN A 322 3.94 10.53 -14.10
C ASN A 322 2.52 10.19 -14.56
N THR A 323 1.61 9.82 -13.68
CA THR A 323 0.20 9.61 -14.06
C THR A 323 -0.57 10.91 -13.93
N GLY A 324 -0.51 11.74 -14.96
CA GLY A 324 -1.68 12.52 -15.38
C GLY A 324 -2.48 11.69 -16.38
N ILE A 325 -3.81 11.83 -16.39
CA ILE A 325 -4.84 11.06 -17.13
C ILE A 325 -5.31 9.84 -16.30
N LEU A 326 -6.03 10.00 -15.19
CA LEU A 326 -7.40 10.54 -15.10
C LEU A 326 -7.50 11.54 -13.94
N GLY A 327 -8.07 12.73 -14.22
CA GLY A 327 -8.45 13.73 -13.21
C GLY A 327 -7.39 14.79 -12.92
N GLU A 328 -7.69 16.01 -13.35
CA GLU A 328 -6.95 17.27 -13.13
C GLU A 328 -6.40 17.48 -11.71
N GLY A 329 -5.21 16.96 -11.41
CA GLY A 329 -4.53 17.17 -10.11
C GLY A 329 -3.11 17.72 -10.21
N THR A 330 -2.45 17.54 -11.35
CA THR A 330 -0.99 17.76 -11.49
C THR A 330 -0.58 19.08 -12.15
N LYS A 331 -1.52 19.97 -12.49
CA LYS A 331 -1.19 21.35 -12.91
C LYS A 331 -0.85 22.31 -11.75
N ARG A 332 -0.99 21.88 -10.49
CA ARG A 332 -0.92 22.79 -9.33
C ARG A 332 0.50 23.11 -8.84
N TRP A 333 1.50 22.25 -9.11
CA TRP A 333 2.90 22.52 -8.74
C TRP A 333 3.66 23.34 -9.80
N ALA A 334 3.28 23.24 -11.09
CA ALA A 334 3.84 24.07 -12.14
C ALA A 334 3.38 25.55 -12.04
N LEU A 335 2.12 25.78 -11.64
CA LEU A 335 1.57 27.12 -11.43
C LEU A 335 2.13 27.82 -10.17
N ALA A 336 2.55 27.08 -9.14
CA ALA A 336 3.20 27.65 -7.96
C ALA A 336 4.58 28.23 -8.27
N LYS A 337 5.37 27.56 -9.14
CA LYS A 337 6.67 28.07 -9.61
C LYS A 337 6.53 29.28 -10.54
N ALA A 338 5.52 29.29 -11.42
CA ALA A 338 5.24 30.43 -12.30
C ALA A 338 4.78 31.66 -11.51
N LYS A 339 3.96 31.47 -10.46
CA LYS A 339 3.49 32.55 -9.58
C LYS A 339 4.61 33.12 -8.69
N TYR A 340 5.57 32.28 -8.26
CA TYR A 340 6.73 32.71 -7.47
C TYR A 340 7.76 33.50 -8.31
N LYS A 341 7.90 33.18 -9.59
CA LYS A 341 8.74 33.93 -10.53
C LYS A 341 8.12 35.29 -10.87
N TRP A 342 6.81 35.33 -11.16
CA TRP A 342 6.09 36.57 -11.42
C TRP A 342 6.10 37.55 -10.23
N LEU A 343 5.89 37.06 -8.99
CA LEU A 343 5.90 37.91 -7.79
C LEU A 343 7.28 38.47 -7.43
N LYS A 344 8.37 37.80 -7.81
CA LYS A 344 9.75 38.32 -7.68
C LYS A 344 10.05 39.38 -8.73
N ASP A 345 9.56 39.19 -9.95
CA ASP A 345 9.82 40.09 -11.08
C ASP A 345 8.98 41.39 -11.00
N THR A 346 7.90 41.42 -10.21
CA THR A 346 7.01 42.58 -10.04
C THR A 346 7.19 43.37 -8.74
N ASN A 347 8.21 43.08 -7.92
CA ASN A 347 8.59 43.85 -6.73
C ASN A 347 7.44 44.13 -5.71
N GLN A 348 6.52 43.18 -5.51
CA GLN A 348 5.34 43.34 -4.64
C GLN A 348 5.40 42.55 -3.32
N LEU A 349 6.60 42.28 -2.78
CA LEU A 349 6.75 41.80 -1.40
C LEU A 349 7.79 42.66 -0.65
N PRO A 350 7.51 43.08 0.59
CA PRO A 350 8.45 43.86 1.39
C PRO A 350 9.66 43.03 1.83
N ASP A 351 10.85 43.61 1.70
CA ASP A 351 12.14 43.04 2.13
C ASP A 351 12.17 42.85 3.65
N ASN A 352 11.92 41.62 4.11
CA ASN A 352 12.07 41.23 5.52
C ASN A 352 13.22 40.22 5.72
N ASP A 353 14.31 40.34 4.96
CA ASP A 353 15.50 39.48 5.07
C ASP A 353 16.68 40.16 5.82
N ARG A 354 16.36 41.00 6.82
CA ARG A 354 17.35 41.64 7.70
C ARG A 354 17.02 41.52 9.18
N ALA A 355 16.84 40.29 9.68
CA ALA A 355 16.97 40.04 11.12
C ALA A 355 17.14 38.54 11.42
N GLN A 356 18.35 38.00 11.24
CA GLN A 356 18.98 37.00 12.13
C GLN A 356 20.38 36.62 11.62
N LYS A 357 21.28 37.60 11.69
CA LYS A 357 22.73 37.40 11.87
C LYS A 357 23.18 38.43 12.89
N LYS A 358 23.17 38.05 14.19
CA LYS A 358 23.97 38.59 15.32
C LYS A 358 23.35 38.16 16.66
N ARG A 359 23.68 36.95 17.11
CA ARG A 359 24.23 36.59 18.43
C ARG A 359 24.21 35.08 18.59
#